data_AF-A0A937PRG8-F1
#
_entry.id   AF-A0A937PRG8-F1
#
_cell.length_a   1.000
_cell.length_b   1.000
_cell.length_c   1.000
_cell.angle_alpha   90.00
_cell.angle_beta   90.00
_cell.angle_gamma   90.00
#
_symmetry.space_group_name_H-M   'P 1'
#
loop_
_entity.id
_entity.type
_entity.pdbx_description
1 polymer ?
#
loop_
_entity_poly.entity_id
_entity_poly.type
_entity_poly.pdbx_seq_one_letter_code
_entity_poly.pdbx_strand_id
1 'polypeptide(L)'
;MTGLWLGGNLAVVPVFVNTGAALLPALIAGLASFVTILFKPRQLVRVCKEKPYWPLGIVAATIGVWLALTWLPGGAPDKADGLRSARNAGRTPGRMMSPDDWMQVARQLSASQGSVAASTLQVAQTQSAADRALYFRGSNARSGHLGGGSPTNLAQLWNYSQDCAMFWSTPILRDGRVYSAWCTLDPPGSYGAVVCLDATTGKRIWQLEMKDASREFGGFFSSPALTADGKFLIIGQGLHPDYDSELVCIDTEKGTVKWLID
;
A
#
# COMPACT_ATOMS: atom_id res chain seq x y z
N MET A 1 19.42 48.62 -11.83
CA MET A 1 19.94 47.38 -12.43
C MET A 1 19.30 46.20 -11.71
N THR A 2 18.44 45.54 -12.47
CA THR A 2 17.69 44.28 -12.30
C THR A 2 18.06 43.34 -11.14
N GLY A 3 17.07 43.06 -10.29
CA GLY A 3 17.03 41.88 -9.42
C GLY A 3 16.49 40.65 -10.16
N LEU A 4 17.01 39.47 -9.80
CA LEU A 4 16.53 38.18 -10.30
C LEU A 4 15.72 37.47 -9.20
N TRP A 5 14.41 37.37 -9.41
CA TRP A 5 13.49 36.56 -8.63
C TRP A 5 13.54 35.11 -9.12
N LEU A 6 13.87 34.15 -8.24
CA LEU A 6 13.68 32.72 -8.48
C LEU A 6 12.29 32.32 -7.96
N GLY A 7 11.29 32.40 -8.84
CA GLY A 7 9.93 31.89 -8.60
C GLY A 7 9.84 30.40 -8.91
N GLY A 8 9.95 29.56 -7.89
CA GLY A 8 9.55 28.15 -7.94
C GLY A 8 8.41 27.93 -6.96
N ASN A 9 7.18 27.83 -7.45
CA ASN A 9 6.00 27.57 -6.63
C ASN A 9 6.03 26.12 -6.10
N LEU A 10 6.42 25.94 -4.85
CA LEU A 10 6.23 24.71 -4.08
C LEU A 10 4.73 24.59 -3.73
N ALA A 11 4.01 23.71 -4.41
CA ALA A 11 2.62 23.42 -4.08
C ALA A 11 2.57 22.33 -2.98
N VAL A 12 2.28 22.72 -1.74
CA VAL A 12 1.92 21.79 -0.67
C VAL A 12 0.43 21.53 -0.77
N VAL A 13 0.04 20.27 -1.04
CA VAL A 13 -1.36 19.85 -1.12
C VAL A 13 -1.75 19.20 0.21
N PRO A 14 -2.56 19.87 1.06
CA PRO A 14 -3.14 19.21 2.23
C PRO A 14 -4.23 18.24 1.75
N VAL A 15 -4.01 16.94 1.97
CA VAL A 15 -5.04 15.92 1.79
C VAL A 15 -5.88 15.89 3.06
N PHE A 16 -7.08 16.48 3.02
CA PHE A 16 -8.08 16.30 4.06
C PHE A 16 -8.84 15.01 3.78
N VAL A 17 -8.44 13.92 4.44
CA VAL A 17 -9.24 12.69 4.47
C VAL A 17 -10.50 12.96 5.28
N ASN A 18 -11.66 12.82 4.65
CA ASN A 18 -12.95 12.92 5.32
C ASN A 18 -13.12 11.72 6.27
N THR A 19 -13.03 11.97 7.57
CA THR A 19 -13.13 10.99 8.66
C THR A 19 -14.45 10.22 8.67
N GLY A 20 -15.48 10.69 7.95
CA GLY A 20 -16.78 10.01 7.84
C GLY A 20 -16.80 8.74 6.97
N ALA A 21 -15.86 8.55 6.04
CA ALA A 21 -15.88 7.40 5.13
C ALA A 21 -15.36 6.09 5.77
N ALA A 22 -14.64 6.18 6.89
CA ALA A 22 -14.05 5.03 7.59
C ALA A 22 -15.00 4.36 8.60
N LEU A 23 -16.08 5.04 9.01
CA LEU A 23 -17.00 4.52 10.02
C LEU A 23 -17.82 3.34 9.50
N LEU A 24 -18.26 3.39 8.24
CA LEU A 24 -19.13 2.36 7.68
C LEU A 24 -18.39 1.01 7.49
N PRO A 25 -17.17 0.96 6.90
CA PRO A 25 -16.41 -0.29 6.83
C PRO A 25 -16.02 -0.83 8.21
N ALA A 26 -15.67 0.03 9.17
CA ALA A 26 -15.31 -0.38 10.52
C ALA A 26 -16.50 -0.97 11.30
N LEU A 27 -17.70 -0.39 11.15
CA LEU A 27 -18.92 -0.93 11.74
C LEU A 27 -19.33 -2.27 11.11
N ILE A 28 -19.20 -2.41 9.79
CA ILE A 28 -19.46 -3.67 9.08
C ILE A 28 -18.48 -4.76 9.53
N ALA A 29 -17.18 -4.44 9.63
CA ALA A 29 -16.16 -5.37 10.11
C ALA A 29 -16.39 -5.77 11.57
N GLY A 30 -16.81 -4.84 12.43
CA GLY A 30 -17.17 -5.10 13.82
C GLY A 30 -18.38 -6.03 13.96
N LEU A 31 -19.44 -5.81 13.15
CA LEU A 31 -20.63 -6.67 13.12
C LEU A 31 -20.30 -8.07 12.59
N ALA A 32 -19.50 -8.18 11.52
CA ALA A 32 -19.09 -9.47 10.96
C ALA A 32 -18.24 -10.29 11.96
N SER A 33 -17.34 -9.62 12.68
CA SER A 33 -16.53 -10.25 13.74
C SER A 33 -17.38 -10.71 14.92
N PHE A 34 -18.42 -9.95 15.28
CA PHE A 34 -19.34 -10.35 16.35
C PHE A 34 -20.21 -11.54 15.94
N VAL A 35 -20.75 -11.54 14.71
CA VAL A 35 -21.56 -12.65 14.19
C VAL A 35 -20.76 -13.94 14.11
N THR A 36 -19.49 -13.90 13.69
CA THR A 36 -18.64 -15.10 13.61
C THR A 36 -18.31 -15.69 14.99
N ILE A 37 -18.20 -14.86 16.03
CA ILE A 37 -18.00 -15.31 17.42
C ILE A 37 -19.25 -16.04 17.97
N LEU A 38 -20.46 -15.63 17.57
CA LEU A 38 -21.70 -16.30 17.98
C LEU A 38 -21.78 -17.77 17.53
N PHE A 39 -21.16 -18.11 16.39
CA PHE A 39 -21.12 -19.48 15.87
C PHE A 39 -19.90 -20.30 16.34
N LYS A 40 -19.05 -19.77 17.22
CA LYS A 40 -17.91 -20.48 17.83
C LYS A 40 -18.13 -20.68 19.34
N PRO A 41 -18.81 -21.76 19.78
CA PRO A 41 -19.33 -21.91 21.15
C PRO A 41 -18.24 -21.90 22.22
N ARG A 42 -17.04 -22.41 21.92
CA ARG A 42 -15.90 -22.40 22.86
C ARG A 42 -15.30 -21.01 23.08
N GLN A 43 -15.29 -20.15 22.06
CA GLN A 43 -14.75 -18.78 22.18
C GLN A 43 -15.75 -17.86 22.88
N LEU A 44 -17.05 -18.04 22.61
CA LEU A 44 -18.12 -17.31 23.31
C LEU A 44 -18.08 -17.55 24.82
N VAL A 45 -17.92 -18.81 25.25
CA VAL A 45 -17.80 -19.16 26.68
C VAL A 45 -16.58 -18.51 27.34
N ARG A 46 -15.47 -18.36 26.61
CA ARG A 46 -14.26 -17.72 27.13
C ARG A 46 -14.45 -16.21 27.31
N VAL A 47 -15.02 -15.54 26.31
CA VAL A 47 -15.32 -14.10 26.37
C VAL A 47 -16.33 -13.79 27.49
N CYS A 48 -17.36 -14.63 27.65
CA CYS A 48 -18.34 -14.48 28.73
C CYS A 48 -17.73 -14.69 30.13
N LYS A 49 -16.65 -15.46 30.26
CA LYS A 49 -15.94 -15.68 31.54
C LYS A 49 -14.93 -14.57 31.86
N GLU A 50 -14.19 -14.09 30.88
CA GLU A 50 -13.14 -13.09 31.08
C GLU A 50 -13.69 -11.65 31.16
N LYS A 51 -14.80 -11.35 30.45
CA LYS A 51 -15.41 -10.00 30.41
C LYS A 51 -16.95 -10.07 30.42
N PRO A 52 -17.59 -10.33 31.58
CA PRO A 52 -19.04 -10.56 31.66
C PRO A 52 -19.92 -9.35 31.32
N TYR A 53 -19.38 -8.13 31.39
CA TYR A 53 -20.11 -6.89 31.05
C TYR A 53 -20.22 -6.65 29.54
N TRP A 54 -19.34 -7.24 28.73
CA TRP A 54 -19.33 -7.08 27.28
C TRP A 54 -20.58 -7.66 26.58
N PRO A 55 -21.00 -8.93 26.83
CA PRO A 55 -22.22 -9.47 26.24
C PRO A 55 -23.48 -8.73 26.70
N LEU A 56 -23.51 -8.28 27.96
CA LEU A 56 -24.61 -7.47 28.51
C LEU A 56 -24.74 -6.12 27.80
N GLY A 57 -23.61 -5.44 27.54
CA GLY A 57 -23.57 -4.18 26.81
C GLY A 57 -24.08 -4.30 25.38
N ILE A 58 -23.78 -5.41 24.70
CA ILE A 58 -24.24 -5.65 23.33
C ILE A 58 -25.75 -5.93 23.30
N VAL A 59 -26.27 -6.73 24.22
CA VAL A 59 -27.71 -6.98 24.33
C VAL A 59 -28.47 -5.67 24.65
N ALA A 60 -27.92 -4.83 25.53
CA ALA A 60 -28.51 -3.52 25.82
C ALA A 60 -28.50 -2.60 24.60
N ALA A 61 -27.41 -2.60 23.81
CA ALA A 61 -27.30 -1.80 22.60
C ALA A 61 -28.23 -2.28 21.48
N THR A 62 -28.40 -3.60 21.29
CA THR A 62 -29.34 -4.14 20.30
C THR A 62 -30.79 -3.87 20.68
N ILE A 63 -31.14 -3.98 21.97
CA ILE A 63 -32.46 -3.58 22.49
C ILE A 63 -32.67 -2.08 22.28
N GLY A 64 -31.67 -1.24 22.55
CA GLY A 64 -31.75 0.21 22.33
C GLY A 64 -31.98 0.59 20.87
N VAL A 65 -31.27 -0.05 19.94
CA VAL A 65 -31.44 0.15 18.48
C VAL A 65 -32.81 -0.35 18.01
N TRP A 66 -33.26 -1.51 18.49
CA TRP A 66 -34.57 -2.06 18.16
C TRP A 66 -35.70 -1.15 18.68
N LEU A 67 -35.61 -0.67 19.92
CA LEU A 67 -36.56 0.30 20.47
C LEU A 67 -36.54 1.60 19.67
N ALA A 68 -35.38 2.14 19.31
CA ALA A 68 -35.28 3.35 18.49
C ALA A 68 -35.90 3.19 17.09
N LEU A 69 -35.77 2.01 16.47
CA LEU A 69 -36.39 1.70 15.17
C LEU A 69 -37.90 1.49 15.28
N THR A 70 -38.40 0.96 16.39
CA THR A 70 -39.85 0.78 16.63
C THR A 70 -40.58 2.06 17.06
N TRP A 71 -39.86 3.06 17.56
CA TRP A 71 -40.41 4.37 17.95
C TRP A 71 -40.23 5.47 16.89
N LEU A 72 -39.60 5.18 15.75
CA LEU A 72 -39.63 6.06 14.60
C LEU A 72 -41.05 6.00 13.98
N PRO A 73 -41.81 7.11 13.94
CA PRO A 73 -43.13 7.11 13.34
C PRO A 73 -43.01 6.77 11.86
N GLY A 74 -43.77 5.78 11.40
CA GLY A 74 -43.84 5.40 10.00
C GLY A 74 -44.38 6.54 9.14
N GLY A 75 -43.48 7.29 8.50
CA GLY A 75 -43.80 8.19 7.40
C GLY A 75 -43.70 7.42 6.08
N ALA A 76 -44.83 7.24 5.40
CA ALA A 76 -44.86 6.80 4.01
C ALA A 76 -44.05 7.76 3.12
N PRO A 77 -43.49 7.31 1.98
CA PRO A 77 -42.66 8.16 1.14
C PRO A 77 -43.54 9.04 0.25
N ASP A 78 -43.92 10.23 0.72
CA ASP A 78 -44.44 11.27 -0.15
C ASP A 78 -43.31 12.12 -0.71
N LYS A 79 -43.37 12.29 -2.04
CA LYS A 79 -42.48 13.09 -2.87
C LYS A 79 -42.35 14.50 -2.30
N ALA A 80 -41.13 14.91 -2.00
CA ALA A 80 -40.81 16.30 -1.73
C ALA A 80 -39.57 16.70 -2.51
N ASP A 81 -39.83 17.19 -3.73
CA ASP A 81 -39.02 18.20 -4.38
C ASP A 81 -38.80 19.38 -3.42
N GLY A 82 -37.61 19.98 -3.46
CA GLY A 82 -37.46 21.37 -3.03
C GLY A 82 -36.80 21.67 -1.69
N LEU A 83 -35.82 20.90 -1.20
CA LEU A 83 -34.92 21.38 -0.12
C LEU A 83 -33.46 20.94 -0.34
N ARG A 84 -32.89 21.27 -1.50
CA ARG A 84 -31.43 21.21 -1.75
C ARG A 84 -30.78 22.57 -1.99
N SER A 85 -31.52 23.66 -1.83
CA SER A 85 -31.02 25.02 -2.12
C SER A 85 -31.04 25.90 -0.87
N ALA A 86 -30.13 25.67 0.08
CA ALA A 86 -29.89 26.63 1.17
C ALA A 86 -28.56 26.47 1.93
N ARG A 87 -27.55 25.75 1.41
CA ARG A 87 -26.26 25.60 2.15
C ARG A 87 -24.99 25.87 1.37
N ASN A 88 -25.08 26.33 0.12
CA ASN A 88 -23.93 26.74 -0.70
C ASN A 88 -23.99 28.20 -1.15
N ALA A 89 -24.71 29.07 -0.44
CA ALA A 89 -24.66 30.51 -0.68
C ALA A 89 -23.60 31.13 0.24
N GLY A 90 -22.34 31.15 -0.20
CA GLY A 90 -21.27 31.78 0.56
C GLY A 90 -19.84 31.39 0.21
N ARG A 91 -19.59 30.69 -0.89
CA ARG A 91 -18.23 30.42 -1.36
C ARG A 91 -18.09 30.88 -2.80
N THR A 92 -17.34 31.96 -2.99
CA THR A 92 -16.79 32.37 -4.29
C THR A 92 -16.19 31.14 -4.98
N PRO A 93 -16.49 30.89 -6.27
CA PRO A 93 -15.94 29.74 -6.96
C PRO A 93 -14.45 29.99 -7.23
N GLY A 94 -13.60 29.61 -6.29
CA GLY A 94 -12.22 29.25 -6.62
C GLY A 94 -12.29 28.09 -7.58
N ARG A 95 -11.74 28.26 -8.78
CA ARG A 95 -11.67 27.30 -9.87
C ARG A 95 -11.26 25.92 -9.33
N MET A 96 -12.23 25.04 -9.10
CA MET A 96 -11.98 23.65 -8.74
C MET A 96 -11.64 22.94 -10.05
N MET A 97 -10.34 22.70 -10.26
CA MET A 97 -9.78 21.98 -11.41
C MET A 97 -10.53 20.65 -11.57
N SER A 98 -11.07 20.37 -12.76
CA SER A 98 -11.73 19.08 -13.00
C SER A 98 -10.68 17.96 -13.00
N PRO A 99 -11.02 16.71 -12.63
CA PRO A 99 -10.09 15.58 -12.74
C PRO A 99 -9.47 15.41 -14.14
N ASP A 100 -10.11 15.94 -15.18
CA ASP A 100 -9.64 15.88 -16.57
C ASP A 100 -8.51 16.87 -16.89
N ASP A 101 -8.29 17.89 -16.04
CA ASP A 101 -7.26 18.92 -16.27
C ASP A 101 -5.83 18.34 -16.20
N TRP A 102 -5.57 17.38 -15.30
CA TRP A 102 -4.24 16.77 -15.20
C TRP A 102 -3.85 15.97 -16.44
N MET A 103 -4.82 15.33 -17.09
CA MET A 103 -4.59 14.62 -18.34
C MET A 103 -4.29 15.59 -19.50
N GLN A 104 -4.87 16.78 -19.49
CA GLN A 104 -4.55 17.81 -20.48
C GLN A 104 -3.18 18.43 -20.23
N VAL A 105 -2.82 18.69 -18.97
CA VAL A 105 -1.49 19.15 -18.57
C VAL A 105 -0.43 18.13 -18.97
N ALA A 106 -0.65 16.84 -18.70
CA ALA A 106 0.27 15.79 -19.12
C ALA A 106 0.41 15.72 -20.65
N ARG A 107 -0.69 15.85 -21.41
CA ARG A 107 -0.63 15.90 -22.88
C ARG A 107 0.10 17.14 -23.39
N GLN A 108 -0.10 18.30 -22.79
CA GLN A 108 0.61 19.53 -23.15
C GLN A 108 2.11 19.44 -22.82
N LEU A 109 2.49 18.85 -21.69
CA LEU A 109 3.90 18.59 -21.35
C LEU A 109 4.53 17.62 -22.35
N SER A 110 3.85 16.53 -22.71
CA SER A 110 4.34 15.59 -23.72
C SER A 110 4.40 16.19 -25.13
N ALA A 111 3.44 17.05 -25.50
CA ALA A 111 3.41 17.72 -26.81
C ALA A 111 4.39 18.90 -26.90
N SER A 112 4.66 19.58 -25.79
CA SER A 112 5.67 20.66 -25.70
C SER A 112 7.10 20.13 -25.58
N GLN A 113 7.27 18.87 -25.15
CA GLN A 113 8.48 18.09 -25.40
C GLN A 113 8.53 17.64 -26.88
N GLY A 114 8.48 18.60 -27.80
CA GLY A 114 8.93 18.35 -29.18
C GLY A 114 10.35 17.81 -29.12
N SER A 115 10.64 16.82 -29.99
CA SER A 115 11.96 16.18 -30.18
C SER A 115 13.11 17.07 -29.70
N VAL A 116 13.52 16.88 -28.44
CA VAL A 116 14.67 17.58 -27.90
C VAL A 116 15.85 16.88 -28.54
N ALA A 117 16.38 17.47 -29.63
CA ALA A 117 17.69 17.13 -30.12
C ALA A 117 18.61 17.07 -28.91
N ALA A 118 19.31 15.93 -28.75
CA ALA A 118 20.08 15.59 -27.57
C ALA A 118 21.03 16.73 -27.16
N SER A 119 20.52 17.66 -26.38
CA SER A 119 21.33 18.66 -25.71
C SER A 119 22.14 17.84 -24.73
N THR A 120 23.46 17.88 -24.91
CA THR A 120 24.42 17.15 -24.11
C THR A 120 24.29 17.64 -22.68
N LEU A 121 23.35 17.05 -21.94
CA LEU A 121 23.37 17.04 -20.50
C LEU A 121 24.72 16.46 -20.15
N GLN A 122 25.60 17.32 -19.67
CA GLN A 122 26.82 16.89 -19.04
C GLN A 122 26.36 15.97 -17.91
N VAL A 123 26.48 14.67 -18.17
CA VAL A 123 26.24 13.62 -17.20
C VAL A 123 27.26 13.89 -16.12
N ALA A 124 26.85 14.60 -15.06
CA ALA A 124 27.57 14.62 -13.81
C ALA A 124 27.85 13.15 -13.50
N GLN A 125 29.13 12.77 -13.53
CA GLN A 125 29.58 11.39 -13.58
C GLN A 125 28.77 10.56 -12.61
N THR A 126 27.82 9.79 -13.15
CA THR A 126 27.04 8.85 -12.37
C THR A 126 28.06 7.84 -11.88
N GLN A 127 28.38 7.88 -10.59
CA GLN A 127 29.01 6.75 -9.92
C GLN A 127 28.30 5.49 -10.42
N SER A 128 29.09 4.55 -10.95
CA SER A 128 28.62 3.29 -11.52
C SER A 128 27.42 2.79 -10.73
N ALA A 129 26.28 2.61 -11.38
CA ALA A 129 25.05 2.12 -10.74
C ALA A 129 25.27 0.76 -10.03
N ALA A 130 26.37 0.07 -10.34
CA ALA A 130 26.81 -1.18 -9.73
C ALA A 130 27.36 -1.01 -8.30
N ASP A 131 27.73 0.17 -7.82
CA ASP A 131 28.39 0.31 -6.50
C ASP A 131 27.52 0.95 -5.42
N ARG A 132 26.20 1.03 -5.63
CA ARG A 132 25.26 1.60 -4.65
C ARG A 132 24.23 0.60 -4.16
N ALA A 133 23.91 0.71 -2.87
CA ALA A 133 22.76 0.02 -2.30
C ALA A 133 21.47 0.51 -2.98
N LEU A 134 20.55 -0.43 -3.20
CA LEU A 134 19.23 -0.15 -3.75
C LEU A 134 18.20 -0.38 -2.66
N TYR A 135 17.21 0.49 -2.56
CA TYR A 135 16.11 0.37 -1.61
C TYR A 135 14.90 1.05 -2.21
N PHE A 136 13.81 1.17 -1.44
CA PHE A 136 12.54 1.72 -1.90
C PHE A 136 12.73 2.95 -2.79
N ARG A 137 12.22 2.85 -4.02
CA ARG A 137 12.28 3.91 -5.06
C ARG A 137 13.70 4.27 -5.54
N GLY A 138 14.63 3.33 -5.40
CA GLY A 138 15.96 3.31 -6.04
C GLY A 138 17.05 4.13 -5.37
N SER A 139 16.72 5.13 -4.56
CA SER A 139 17.70 5.97 -3.84
C SER A 139 17.03 6.84 -2.76
N ASN A 140 17.82 7.59 -2.00
CA ASN A 140 17.35 8.58 -1.03
C ASN A 140 16.40 9.63 -1.62
N ALA A 141 16.51 9.93 -2.92
CA ALA A 141 15.60 10.83 -3.61
C ALA A 141 14.18 10.25 -3.76
N ARG A 142 14.05 8.93 -3.61
CA ARG A 142 12.80 8.16 -3.67
C ARG A 142 11.93 8.46 -4.90
N SER A 143 12.56 8.77 -6.03
CA SER A 143 11.86 9.12 -7.27
C SER A 143 11.24 7.91 -7.98
N GLY A 144 11.84 6.72 -7.82
CA GLY A 144 11.46 5.54 -8.62
C GLY A 144 11.77 5.70 -10.10
N HIS A 145 12.55 6.72 -10.48
CA HIS A 145 12.91 7.02 -11.86
C HIS A 145 14.36 6.62 -12.12
N LEU A 146 14.59 5.79 -13.13
CA LEU A 146 15.91 5.29 -13.51
C LEU A 146 16.62 6.19 -14.55
N GLY A 147 16.05 7.35 -14.87
CA GLY A 147 16.49 8.18 -16.00
C GLY A 147 15.80 7.77 -17.31
N GLY A 148 16.16 8.48 -18.39
CA GLY A 148 15.64 8.22 -19.73
C GLY A 148 14.25 8.81 -20.01
N GLY A 149 13.85 8.77 -21.27
CA GLY A 149 12.50 9.17 -21.68
C GLY A 149 11.45 8.18 -21.21
N SER A 150 10.20 8.63 -21.12
CA SER A 150 9.07 7.74 -20.85
C SER A 150 8.98 6.65 -21.90
N PRO A 151 8.90 5.36 -21.50
CA PRO A 151 8.77 4.28 -22.47
C PRO A 151 7.43 4.39 -23.21
N THR A 152 7.46 4.16 -24.51
CA THR A 152 6.26 4.06 -25.36
C THR A 152 6.16 2.66 -25.94
N ASN A 153 4.97 2.26 -26.39
CA ASN A 153 4.72 0.96 -27.05
C ASN A 153 5.12 -0.26 -26.20
N LEU A 154 4.83 -0.22 -24.90
CA LEU A 154 5.11 -1.33 -23.98
C LEU A 154 4.26 -2.56 -24.33
N ALA A 155 4.91 -3.72 -24.35
CA ALA A 155 4.27 -5.03 -24.39
C ALA A 155 4.66 -5.82 -23.14
N GLN A 156 3.73 -6.63 -22.62
CA GLN A 156 4.03 -7.51 -21.49
C GLN A 156 5.03 -8.59 -21.93
N LEU A 157 6.21 -8.65 -21.29
CA LEU A 157 7.19 -9.70 -21.53
C LEU A 157 6.85 -10.98 -20.77
N TRP A 158 6.56 -10.84 -19.47
CA TRP A 158 6.19 -11.94 -18.59
C TRP A 158 5.32 -11.43 -17.44
N ASN A 159 4.67 -12.37 -16.75
CA ASN A 159 4.01 -12.13 -15.48
C ASN A 159 4.45 -13.21 -14.48
N TYR A 160 4.46 -12.84 -13.21
CA TYR A 160 4.65 -13.77 -12.10
C TYR A 160 3.52 -13.56 -11.11
N SER A 161 2.89 -14.66 -10.71
CA SER A 161 1.79 -14.67 -9.75
C SER A 161 1.98 -15.82 -8.77
N GLN A 162 1.56 -15.60 -7.53
CA GLN A 162 1.45 -16.62 -6.50
C GLN A 162 -0.01 -16.63 -6.03
N ASP A 163 -0.60 -17.81 -5.91
CA ASP A 163 -2.01 -17.95 -5.57
C ASP A 163 -2.32 -17.30 -4.22
N CYS A 164 -3.41 -16.53 -4.20
CA CYS A 164 -3.89 -15.79 -3.02
C CYS A 164 -2.86 -14.81 -2.40
N ALA A 165 -1.75 -14.54 -3.09
CA ALA A 165 -0.69 -13.67 -2.61
C ALA A 165 -0.92 -12.22 -3.04
N MET A 166 -0.61 -11.30 -2.14
CA MET A 166 -0.59 -9.87 -2.35
C MET A 166 0.85 -9.39 -2.39
N PHE A 167 1.20 -8.67 -3.46
CA PHE A 167 2.50 -8.01 -3.60
C PHE A 167 2.34 -6.54 -3.23
N TRP A 168 2.55 -6.22 -1.95
CA TRP A 168 2.58 -4.84 -1.47
C TRP A 168 3.98 -4.22 -1.50
N SER A 169 5.00 -5.06 -1.63
CA SER A 169 6.39 -4.63 -1.77
C SER A 169 6.66 -4.03 -3.15
N THR A 170 7.53 -3.02 -3.20
CA THR A 170 8.12 -2.56 -4.45
C THR A 170 9.32 -3.45 -4.80
N PRO A 171 9.41 -4.02 -6.01
CA PRO A 171 10.51 -4.91 -6.37
C PRO A 171 11.83 -4.15 -6.56
N ILE A 172 12.94 -4.85 -6.40
CA ILE A 172 14.29 -4.41 -6.78
C ILE A 172 14.73 -5.18 -8.03
N LEU A 173 15.23 -4.48 -9.04
CA LEU A 173 15.90 -5.06 -10.20
C LEU A 173 17.40 -4.78 -10.12
N ARG A 174 18.22 -5.83 -10.17
CA ARG A 174 19.68 -5.71 -10.25
C ARG A 174 20.31 -6.97 -10.81
N ASP A 175 21.31 -6.83 -11.67
CA ASP A 175 22.16 -7.92 -12.17
C ASP A 175 21.34 -9.11 -12.73
N GLY A 176 20.30 -8.78 -13.52
CA GLY A 176 19.42 -9.79 -14.15
C GLY A 176 18.44 -10.46 -13.19
N ARG A 177 18.33 -9.99 -11.95
CA ARG A 177 17.43 -10.55 -10.93
C ARG A 177 16.40 -9.53 -10.45
N VAL A 178 15.18 -10.00 -10.26
CA VAL A 178 14.10 -9.25 -9.62
C VAL A 178 13.83 -9.83 -8.25
N TYR A 179 13.99 -9.02 -7.20
CA TYR A 179 13.66 -9.38 -5.84
C TYR A 179 12.36 -8.72 -5.42
N SER A 180 11.44 -9.49 -4.84
CA SER A 180 10.17 -9.01 -4.35
C SER A 180 9.74 -9.81 -3.13
N ALA A 181 8.71 -9.36 -2.44
CA ALA A 181 8.10 -10.09 -1.33
C ALA A 181 6.57 -10.01 -1.39
N TRP A 182 5.93 -11.06 -0.89
CA TRP A 182 4.48 -11.16 -0.90
C TRP A 182 3.94 -11.60 0.46
N CYS A 183 2.64 -11.43 0.60
CA CYS A 183 1.86 -11.77 1.78
C CYS A 183 0.56 -12.48 1.38
N THR A 184 0.17 -13.51 2.10
CA THR A 184 -1.14 -14.14 2.07
C THR A 184 -1.79 -14.01 3.44
N LEU A 185 -3.08 -13.68 3.48
CA LEU A 185 -3.86 -13.66 4.72
C LEU A 185 -4.63 -14.98 4.82
N ASP A 186 -4.31 -15.78 5.82
CA ASP A 186 -4.99 -17.06 6.08
C ASP A 186 -5.22 -17.22 7.59
N PRO A 187 -6.45 -16.92 8.07
CA PRO A 187 -6.77 -16.92 9.50
C PRO A 187 -6.38 -18.24 10.19
N PRO A 188 -5.69 -18.17 11.35
CA PRO A 188 -5.57 -17.00 12.22
C PRO A 188 -4.38 -16.07 11.92
N GLY A 189 -3.60 -16.30 10.87
CA GLY A 189 -2.32 -15.62 10.65
C GLY A 189 -2.17 -14.94 9.29
N SER A 190 -0.95 -14.49 9.04
CA SER A 190 -0.46 -14.10 7.73
C SER A 190 0.80 -14.89 7.41
N TYR A 191 1.02 -15.15 6.13
CA TYR A 191 2.17 -15.89 5.64
C TYR A 191 2.82 -15.10 4.52
N GLY A 192 4.11 -15.26 4.32
CA GLY A 192 4.80 -14.51 3.29
C GLY A 192 6.05 -15.20 2.80
N ALA A 193 6.58 -14.69 1.68
CA ALA A 193 7.88 -15.08 1.21
C ALA A 193 8.60 -13.92 0.54
N VAL A 194 9.91 -14.06 0.49
CA VAL A 194 10.77 -13.29 -0.41
C VAL A 194 11.07 -14.16 -1.62
N VAL A 195 11.00 -13.57 -2.82
CA VAL A 195 11.22 -14.27 -4.09
C VAL A 195 12.31 -13.57 -4.89
N CYS A 196 13.13 -14.38 -5.58
CA CYS A 196 14.02 -13.93 -6.63
C CYS A 196 13.61 -14.55 -7.96
N LEU A 197 13.40 -13.69 -8.95
CA LEU A 197 13.04 -14.07 -10.31
C LEU A 197 14.17 -13.71 -11.27
N ASP A 198 14.29 -14.48 -12.34
CA ASP A 198 15.07 -14.10 -13.51
C ASP A 198 14.37 -12.93 -14.22
N ALA A 199 15.08 -11.81 -14.40
CA ALA A 199 14.48 -10.58 -14.91
C ALA A 199 14.04 -10.66 -16.38
N THR A 200 14.64 -11.56 -17.15
CA THR A 200 14.33 -11.72 -18.58
C THR A 200 13.10 -12.60 -18.78
N THR A 201 12.95 -13.64 -17.97
CA THR A 201 11.94 -14.68 -18.17
C THR A 201 10.81 -14.66 -17.15
N GLY A 202 10.99 -13.98 -16.01
CA GLY A 202 10.05 -13.99 -14.89
C GLY A 202 10.04 -15.32 -14.10
N LYS A 203 10.91 -16.28 -14.46
CA LYS A 203 10.97 -17.58 -13.78
C LYS A 203 11.59 -17.44 -12.40
N ARG A 204 11.04 -18.17 -11.43
CA ARG A 204 11.58 -18.22 -10.06
C ARG A 204 12.94 -18.89 -10.03
N ILE A 205 13.93 -18.17 -9.52
CA ILE A 205 15.26 -18.69 -9.18
C ILE A 205 15.21 -19.33 -7.79
N TRP A 206 14.69 -18.60 -6.81
CA TRP A 206 14.45 -19.10 -5.46
C TRP A 206 13.26 -18.39 -4.80
N GLN A 207 12.71 -19.02 -3.77
CA GLN A 207 11.69 -18.46 -2.88
C GLN A 207 11.99 -18.91 -1.46
N LEU A 208 11.88 -17.98 -0.53
CA LEU A 208 12.21 -18.17 0.87
C LEU A 208 10.97 -17.86 1.72
N GLU A 209 10.32 -18.93 2.17
CA GLU A 209 9.13 -18.92 3.03
C GLU A 209 9.47 -19.23 4.49
N MET A 210 10.65 -19.80 4.73
CA MET A 210 11.07 -20.31 6.03
C MET A 210 12.19 -19.45 6.63
N LYS A 211 12.04 -19.05 7.89
CA LYS A 211 13.09 -18.44 8.72
C LYS A 211 14.20 -19.45 9.03
N ASP A 212 13.78 -20.67 9.35
CA ASP A 212 14.62 -21.83 9.67
C ASP A 212 13.86 -23.14 9.40
N ALA A 213 14.35 -24.28 9.91
CA ALA A 213 13.75 -25.59 9.68
C ALA A 213 12.31 -25.75 10.22
N SER A 214 11.83 -24.83 11.08
CA SER A 214 10.57 -24.98 11.82
C SER A 214 9.67 -23.75 11.80
N ARG A 215 10.17 -22.58 11.40
CA ARG A 215 9.43 -21.32 11.45
C ARG A 215 9.25 -20.72 10.06
N GLU A 216 8.00 -20.46 9.71
CA GLU A 216 7.61 -19.72 8.49
C GLU A 216 7.73 -18.20 8.70
N PHE A 217 7.83 -17.47 7.60
CA PHE A 217 7.65 -16.02 7.60
C PHE A 217 6.17 -15.67 7.68
N GLY A 218 5.87 -14.64 8.47
CA GLY A 218 4.61 -13.92 8.32
C GLY A 218 4.59 -13.05 7.06
N GLY A 219 3.50 -12.30 6.90
CA GLY A 219 3.31 -11.44 5.73
C GLY A 219 4.38 -10.35 5.58
N PHE A 220 4.78 -10.08 4.34
CA PHE A 220 5.65 -8.94 4.00
C PHE A 220 4.84 -7.77 3.42
N PHE A 221 4.84 -6.65 4.13
CA PHE A 221 4.41 -5.35 3.58
C PHE A 221 5.59 -4.51 3.08
N SER A 222 6.76 -4.66 3.71
CA SER A 222 7.95 -3.87 3.43
C SER A 222 8.50 -4.10 2.03
N SER A 223 9.18 -3.09 1.49
CA SER A 223 10.00 -3.26 0.28
C SER A 223 11.42 -3.65 0.65
N PRO A 224 12.08 -4.55 -0.10
CA PRO A 224 13.46 -4.94 0.19
C PRO A 224 14.44 -3.77 0.01
N ALA A 225 15.59 -3.90 0.67
CA ALA A 225 16.82 -3.16 0.42
C ALA A 225 17.92 -4.15 0.04
N LEU A 226 18.80 -3.78 -0.90
CA LEU A 226 19.86 -4.60 -1.44
C LEU A 226 21.20 -3.89 -1.21
N THR A 227 22.19 -4.62 -0.69
CA THR A 227 23.54 -4.07 -0.48
C THR A 227 24.19 -3.61 -1.78
N ALA A 228 25.19 -2.73 -1.67
CA ALA A 228 25.89 -2.17 -2.82
C ALA A 228 26.54 -3.23 -3.71
N ASP A 229 27.03 -4.31 -3.11
CA ASP A 229 27.61 -5.46 -3.79
C ASP A 229 26.58 -6.50 -4.26
N GLY A 230 25.28 -6.27 -3.99
CA GLY A 230 24.19 -7.16 -4.39
C GLY A 230 24.09 -8.49 -3.63
N LYS A 231 24.95 -8.72 -2.63
CA LYS A 231 25.04 -10.02 -1.94
C LYS A 231 23.96 -10.26 -0.89
N PHE A 232 23.46 -9.19 -0.28
CA PHE A 232 22.48 -9.30 0.81
C PHE A 232 21.26 -8.43 0.57
N LEU A 233 20.11 -9.04 0.79
CA LEU A 233 18.81 -8.39 0.78
C LEU A 233 18.29 -8.28 2.20
N ILE A 234 17.88 -7.09 2.61
CA ILE A 234 17.36 -6.78 3.93
C ILE A 234 15.90 -6.35 3.80
N ILE A 235 15.01 -6.94 4.59
CA ILE A 235 13.58 -6.66 4.53
C ILE A 235 12.91 -6.89 5.88
N GLY A 236 11.98 -6.01 6.25
CA GLY A 236 11.15 -6.17 7.45
C GLY A 236 9.93 -7.07 7.19
N GLN A 237 9.73 -8.07 8.03
CA GLN A 237 8.56 -8.94 8.05
C GLN A 237 7.56 -8.44 9.10
N GLY A 238 6.28 -8.44 8.75
CA GLY A 238 5.20 -8.07 9.66
C GLY A 238 4.11 -7.24 8.99
N LEU A 239 2.90 -7.38 9.52
CA LEU A 239 1.71 -6.60 9.24
C LEU A 239 1.25 -5.85 10.50
N HIS A 240 0.24 -4.98 10.35
CA HIS A 240 -0.35 -4.23 11.46
C HIS A 240 -0.71 -5.03 12.74
N PRO A 241 -1.25 -6.26 12.68
CA PRO A 241 -1.59 -7.03 13.88
C PRO A 241 -0.39 -7.76 14.51
N ASP A 242 0.77 -7.80 13.87
CA ASP A 242 1.92 -8.58 14.32
C ASP A 242 2.71 -7.80 15.39
N TYR A 243 3.02 -8.45 16.50
CA TYR A 243 3.78 -7.85 17.62
C TYR A 243 5.24 -8.34 17.67
N ASP A 244 5.57 -9.33 16.84
CA ASP A 244 6.83 -10.04 16.69
C ASP A 244 7.37 -9.84 15.25
N SER A 245 7.32 -8.59 14.78
CA SER A 245 7.90 -8.20 13.49
C SER A 245 9.42 -8.32 13.53
N GLU A 246 10.03 -8.79 12.45
CA GLU A 246 11.46 -9.07 12.38
C GLU A 246 12.12 -8.28 11.25
N LEU A 247 13.39 -7.91 11.44
CA LEU A 247 14.26 -7.47 10.35
C LEU A 247 15.12 -8.65 9.89
N VAL A 248 15.00 -9.00 8.61
CA VAL A 248 15.61 -10.21 8.03
C VAL A 248 16.67 -9.82 7.03
N CYS A 249 17.82 -10.49 7.06
CA CYS A 249 18.86 -10.43 6.04
C CYS A 249 18.98 -11.76 5.32
N ILE A 250 19.02 -11.71 3.99
CA ILE A 250 18.95 -12.85 3.09
C ILE A 250 20.16 -12.82 2.16
N ASP A 251 20.84 -13.96 2.03
CA ASP A 251 21.87 -14.19 1.01
C ASP A 251 21.19 -14.32 -0.37
N THR A 252 21.54 -13.44 -1.31
CA THR A 252 20.84 -13.33 -2.60
C THR A 252 21.21 -14.43 -3.59
N GLU A 253 22.37 -15.08 -3.41
CA GLU A 253 22.81 -16.18 -4.26
C GLU A 253 22.03 -17.44 -3.89
N LYS A 254 21.95 -17.74 -2.59
CA LYS A 254 21.35 -18.97 -2.07
C LYS A 254 19.87 -18.87 -1.76
N GLY A 255 19.36 -17.66 -1.53
CA GLY A 255 18.00 -17.44 -1.05
C GLY A 255 17.79 -17.96 0.38
N THR A 256 18.77 -17.78 1.27
CA THR A 256 18.73 -18.27 2.65
C THR A 256 18.88 -17.14 3.65
N VAL A 257 18.25 -17.27 4.82
CA VAL A 257 18.43 -16.32 5.94
C VAL A 257 19.89 -16.33 6.38
N LYS A 258 20.50 -15.14 6.43
CA LYS A 258 21.85 -14.93 6.96
C LYS A 258 21.81 -14.58 8.45
N TRP A 259 20.87 -13.72 8.82
CA TRP A 259 20.53 -13.36 10.19
C TRP A 259 19.12 -12.76 10.22
N LEU A 260 18.51 -12.76 11.40
CA LEU A 260 17.26 -12.06 11.70
C LEU A 260 17.40 -11.39 13.07
N ILE A 261 16.67 -10.30 13.28
CA ILE A 261 16.59 -9.59 14.56
C ILE A 261 15.11 -9.30 14.82
N ASP A 262 14.68 -9.57 16.05
CA ASP A 262 13.35 -9.32 16.62
C ASP A 262 13.27 -7.97 17.38
#